data_AF-A0A956X7Q2-F1
#
_entry.id   AF-A0A956X7Q2-F1
#
_cell.length_a   1.000
_cell.length_b   1.000
_cell.length_c   1.000
_cell.angle_alpha   90.00
_cell.angle_beta   90.00
_cell.angle_gamma   90.00
#
_symmetry.space_group_name_H-M   'P 1'
#
loop_
_entity.id
_entity.type
_entity.pdbx_description
1 polymer ?
#
loop_
_entity_poly.entity_id
_entity_poly.type
_entity_poly.pdbx_seq_one_letter_code
_entity_poly.pdbx_strand_id
1 'polypeptide(L)'
;MAEKLSFTGRTFELNYLDGQYAESGGTMCVVYGRRRVGKTRLITHWLNSRDVPGFYWLATDSSPGALLHSLSRALYEHIHNEAPADPGFTYYDWDELFRE
;
A
#
# COMPACT_ATOMS: atom_id res chain seq x y z
N MET A 1 16.56 -24.29 -2.51
CA MET A 1 15.78 -23.39 -3.38
C MET A 1 14.32 -23.64 -3.07
N ALA A 2 13.66 -22.78 -2.28
CA ALA A 2 12.25 -22.99 -1.93
C ALA A 2 11.40 -22.70 -3.18
N GLU A 3 10.63 -23.68 -3.62
CA GLU A 3 9.67 -23.52 -4.71
C GLU A 3 8.65 -22.44 -4.31
N LYS A 4 8.55 -21.37 -5.12
CA LYS A 4 7.61 -20.27 -4.86
C LYS A 4 6.20 -20.82 -5.10
N LEU A 5 5.53 -21.24 -4.02
CA LEU A 5 4.14 -21.70 -4.07
C LEU A 5 3.29 -20.72 -4.88
N SER A 6 2.62 -21.22 -5.92
CA SER A 6 1.72 -20.43 -6.75
C SER A 6 0.61 -19.81 -5.91
N PHE A 7 0.20 -18.59 -6.28
CA PHE A 7 -0.96 -17.95 -5.67
C PHE A 7 -2.22 -18.57 -6.31
N THR A 8 -3.07 -19.19 -5.50
CA THR A 8 -4.25 -19.93 -5.98
C THR A 8 -5.54 -19.39 -5.37
N GLY A 9 -6.63 -19.47 -6.15
CA GLY A 9 -7.93 -18.90 -5.78
C GLY A 9 -7.94 -17.37 -5.81
N ARG A 10 -8.93 -16.77 -5.14
CA ARG A 10 -9.13 -15.32 -5.03
C ARG A 10 -9.34 -14.56 -6.35
N THR A 11 -9.73 -15.27 -7.41
CA THR A 11 -9.97 -14.67 -8.74
C THR A 11 -11.03 -13.57 -8.68
N PHE A 12 -12.08 -13.76 -7.87
CA PHE A 12 -13.11 -12.75 -7.68
C PHE A 12 -12.52 -11.46 -7.09
N GLU A 13 -11.76 -11.55 -6.00
CA GLU A 13 -11.17 -10.40 -5.33
C GLU A 13 -10.11 -9.71 -6.19
N LEU A 14 -9.30 -10.47 -6.94
CA LEU A 14 -8.34 -9.90 -7.88
C LEU A 14 -9.05 -9.12 -9.01
N ASN A 15 -10.09 -9.71 -9.61
CA ASN A 15 -10.87 -9.04 -10.65
C ASN A 15 -11.60 -7.79 -10.11
N TYR A 16 -12.06 -7.84 -8.86
CA TYR A 16 -12.65 -6.68 -8.20
C TYR A 16 -11.62 -5.54 -8.03
N LEU A 17 -10.40 -5.84 -7.57
CA LEU A 17 -9.33 -4.85 -7.47
C LEU A 17 -8.91 -4.30 -8.83
N ASP A 18 -8.79 -5.16 -9.85
CA ASP A 18 -8.51 -4.76 -11.24
C ASP A 18 -9.59 -3.78 -11.76
N GLY A 19 -10.87 -4.07 -11.47
CA GLY A 19 -12.00 -3.21 -11.82
C GLY A 19 -11.97 -1.85 -11.10
N GLN A 20 -11.78 -1.84 -9.78
CA GLN A 20 -11.71 -0.60 -9.00
C GLN A 20 -10.53 0.29 -9.40
N TYR A 21 -9.40 -0.30 -9.81
CA TYR A 21 -8.24 0.45 -10.30
C TYR A 21 -8.48 1.07 -11.68
N ALA A 22 -9.33 0.47 -12.52
CA ALA A 22 -9.67 0.97 -13.85
C ALA A 22 -10.69 2.12 -13.82
N GLU A 23 -11.38 2.35 -12.70
CA GLU A 23 -12.34 3.45 -12.56
C GLU A 23 -11.65 4.82 -12.55
N SER A 24 -12.31 5.83 -13.15
CA SER A 24 -11.82 7.20 -13.10
C SER A 24 -12.11 7.82 -11.73
N GLY A 25 -11.05 8.15 -10.97
CA GLY A 25 -11.15 8.83 -9.68
C GLY A 25 -10.41 8.10 -8.57
N GLY A 26 -10.45 8.66 -7.35
CA GLY A 26 -9.89 8.03 -6.16
C GLY A 26 -10.87 7.05 -5.53
N THR A 27 -10.46 5.79 -5.37
CA THR A 27 -11.26 4.74 -4.73
C THR A 27 -10.60 4.27 -3.43
N MET A 28 -11.38 4.15 -2.35
CA MET A 28 -10.93 3.54 -1.11
C MET A 28 -11.53 2.14 -0.96
N CYS A 29 -10.69 1.10 -1.03
CA CYS A 29 -11.10 -0.30 -0.83
C CYS A 29 -10.73 -0.80 0.57
N VAL A 30 -11.72 -1.27 1.33
CA VAL A 30 -11.51 -1.85 2.68
C VAL A 30 -11.58 -3.38 2.61
N VAL A 31 -10.45 -4.06 2.84
CA VAL A 31 -10.38 -5.53 2.84
C VAL A 31 -10.45 -6.07 4.27
N TYR A 32 -11.55 -6.75 4.61
CA TYR A 32 -11.81 -7.28 5.96
C TYR A 32 -12.02 -8.80 5.98
N GLY A 33 -12.04 -9.40 7.17
CA GLY A 33 -12.25 -10.83 7.38
C GLY A 33 -11.41 -11.42 8.52
N ARG A 34 -11.56 -12.73 8.79
CA ARG A 34 -10.89 -13.44 9.91
C ARG A 34 -9.36 -13.32 9.88
N ARG A 35 -8.71 -13.56 11.02
CA ARG A 35 -7.24 -13.65 11.11
C ARG A 35 -6.73 -14.77 10.19
N ARG A 36 -5.58 -14.53 9.52
CA ARG A 36 -4.85 -15.51 8.68
C ARG A 36 -5.57 -16.04 7.42
N VAL A 37 -6.62 -15.36 6.94
CA VAL A 37 -7.29 -15.72 5.65
C VAL A 37 -6.54 -15.28 4.39
N GLY A 38 -5.37 -14.66 4.52
CA GLY A 38 -4.52 -14.26 3.39
C GLY A 38 -4.76 -12.85 2.83
N LYS A 39 -5.41 -11.93 3.58
CA LYS A 39 -5.70 -10.55 3.12
C LYS A 39 -4.44 -9.78 2.70
N THR A 40 -3.42 -9.75 3.55
CA THR A 40 -2.14 -9.10 3.22
C THR A 40 -1.50 -9.74 1.99
N ARG A 41 -1.58 -11.07 1.86
CA ARG A 41 -1.06 -11.79 0.70
C ARG A 41 -1.82 -11.45 -0.57
N LEU A 42 -3.14 -11.25 -0.51
CA LEU A 42 -3.96 -10.81 -1.64
C LEU A 42 -3.52 -9.43 -2.14
N ILE A 43 -3.46 -8.43 -1.25
CA ILE A 43 -3.10 -7.05 -1.65
C ILE A 43 -1.66 -6.97 -2.17
N THR A 44 -0.71 -7.57 -1.45
CA THR A 44 0.70 -7.57 -1.89
C THR A 44 0.89 -8.39 -3.17
N HIS A 45 0.15 -9.48 -3.37
CA HIS A 45 0.21 -10.23 -4.63
C HIS A 45 -0.35 -9.40 -5.78
N TRP A 46 -1.50 -8.75 -5.61
CA TRP A 46 -2.10 -7.88 -6.61
C TRP A 46 -1.13 -6.77 -7.01
N LEU A 47 -0.60 -6.02 -6.04
CA LEU A 47 0.37 -4.94 -6.27
C LEU A 47 1.64 -5.40 -7.02
N ASN A 48 2.16 -6.59 -6.70
CA ASN A 48 3.39 -7.09 -7.34
C ASN A 48 3.15 -7.81 -8.68
N SER A 49 1.92 -8.22 -8.97
CA SER A 49 1.57 -8.98 -10.18
C SER A 49 0.93 -8.12 -11.27
N ARG A 50 0.49 -6.92 -10.90
CA ARG A 50 0.06 -5.87 -11.82
C ARG A 50 1.16 -4.84 -11.85
N ASP A 51 1.54 -4.38 -13.03
CA ASP A 51 2.55 -3.32 -13.20
C ASP A 51 1.92 -1.96 -12.85
N VAL A 52 1.47 -1.82 -11.60
CA VAL A 52 0.78 -0.63 -11.09
C VAL A 52 1.76 0.20 -10.26
N PRO A 53 1.82 1.53 -10.48
CA PRO A 53 2.60 2.41 -9.62
C PRO A 53 1.94 2.44 -8.24
N GLY A 54 2.61 1.85 -7.25
CA GLY A 54 2.14 1.85 -5.88
C GLY A 54 3.10 1.11 -4.95
N PHE A 55 2.90 1.30 -3.66
CA PHE A 55 3.72 0.71 -2.62
C PHE A 55 2.87 0.10 -1.50
N TYR A 56 3.49 -0.78 -0.74
CA TYR A 56 2.89 -1.35 0.45
C TYR A 56 3.48 -0.70 1.70
N TRP A 57 2.62 -0.12 2.52
CA TRP A 57 2.98 0.43 3.82
C TRP A 57 2.14 -0.21 4.93
N LEU A 58 2.78 -0.42 6.09
CA LEU A 58 2.15 -1.04 7.25
C LEU A 58 2.09 -0.04 8.40
N ALA A 59 0.88 0.34 8.78
CA ALA A 59 0.64 1.05 10.03
C ALA A 59 0.95 0.14 11.23
N THR A 60 1.78 0.63 12.15
CA THR A 60 2.04 -0.01 13.45
C THR A 60 1.15 0.60 14.54
N ASP A 61 1.05 -0.07 15.68
CA ASP A 61 0.40 0.53 16.87
C ASP A 61 1.32 1.63 17.42
N SER A 62 1.07 2.87 17.01
CA SER A 62 1.96 4.02 17.21
C SER A 62 1.15 5.32 17.19
N SER A 63 1.75 6.42 17.64
CA SER A 63 1.06 7.71 17.66
C SER A 63 0.72 8.19 16.24
N PRO A 64 -0.33 9.00 16.04
CA PRO A 64 -0.65 9.57 14.74
C PRO A 64 0.52 10.31 14.08
N GLY A 65 1.31 11.05 14.87
CA GLY A 65 2.51 11.73 14.37
C GLY A 65 3.62 10.77 13.93
N ALA A 66 3.81 9.65 14.64
CA ALA A 66 4.77 8.63 14.22
C ALA A 66 4.34 7.90 12.93
N LEU A 67 3.03 7.68 12.76
CA LEU A 67 2.47 7.12 11.52
C LEU A 67 2.62 8.09 10.35
N LEU A 68 2.32 9.37 10.56
CA LEU A 68 2.50 10.42 9.55
C LEU A 68 3.97 10.51 9.13
N HIS A 69 4.90 10.56 10.08
CA HIS A 69 6.34 10.59 9.81
C HIS A 69 6.79 9.36 8.99
N SER A 70 6.39 8.16 9.43
CA SER A 70 6.72 6.90 8.74
C SER A 70 6.18 6.86 7.31
N LEU A 71 4.90 7.23 7.11
CA LEU A 71 4.30 7.24 5.78
C LEU A 71 4.89 8.34 4.89
N SER A 72 5.15 9.53 5.43
CA SER A 72 5.74 10.65 4.69
C SER A 72 7.05 10.25 4.03
N ARG A 73 7.93 9.60 4.79
CA ARG A 73 9.20 9.11 4.29
C ARG A 73 9.03 8.02 3.24
N ALA A 74 8.17 7.03 3.51
CA ALA A 74 7.92 5.93 2.58
C ALA A 74 7.32 6.42 1.25
N LEU A 75 6.41 7.40 1.29
CA LEU A 75 5.80 8.02 0.11
C LEU A 75 6.83 8.82 -0.68
N TYR A 76 7.62 9.66 0.00
CA TYR A 76 8.67 10.46 -0.64
C TYR A 76 9.69 9.56 -1.35
N GLU A 77 10.17 8.52 -0.66
CA GLU A 77 11.06 7.50 -1.21
C GLU A 77 10.48 6.83 -2.45
N HIS A 78 9.18 6.55 -2.44
CA HIS A 78 8.51 5.90 -3.56
C HIS A 78 8.35 6.81 -4.78
N ILE A 79 7.96 8.08 -4.58
CA ILE A 79 7.70 9.04 -5.66
C ILE A 79 9.00 9.55 -6.28
N HIS A 80 9.96 9.93 -5.44
CA HIS A 80 11.21 10.56 -5.89
C HIS A 80 12.30 9.53 -6.19
N ASN A 81 12.09 8.26 -5.82
CA ASN A 81 13.08 7.19 -5.94
C ASN A 81 14.39 7.49 -5.17
N GLU A 82 14.29 8.27 -4.09
CA GLU A 82 15.39 8.64 -3.20
C GLU A 82 14.91 8.93 -1.76
N ALA A 83 15.78 8.75 -0.77
CA ALA A 83 15.45 9.07 0.62
C ALA A 83 15.34 10.59 0.84
N PRO A 84 14.44 11.06 1.72
CA PRO A 84 14.39 12.46 2.10
C PRO A 84 15.75 12.93 2.62
N ALA A 85 16.13 14.15 2.23
CA ALA A 85 17.39 14.74 2.65
C ALA A 85 17.50 14.90 4.19
N ASP A 86 16.36 15.07 4.88
CA ASP A 86 16.30 15.20 6.34
C ASP A 86 15.72 13.92 7.00
N PRO A 87 16.43 13.28 7.95
CA PRO A 87 15.87 12.21 8.76
C PRO A 87 14.60 12.59 9.55
N GLY A 88 14.40 13.87 9.84
CA GLY A 88 13.20 14.41 10.49
C GLY A 88 12.04 14.68 9.53
N PHE A 89 12.19 14.42 8.23
CA PHE A 89 11.19 14.75 7.22
C PHE A 89 9.82 14.14 7.55
N THR A 90 8.81 14.99 7.53
CA THR A 90 7.39 14.64 7.63
C THR A 90 6.59 15.72 6.92
N TYR A 91 5.50 15.33 6.25
CA TYR A 91 4.48 16.30 5.87
C TYR A 91 3.84 16.89 7.14
N TYR A 92 3.30 18.10 7.01
CA TYR A 92 2.66 18.85 8.09
C TYR A 92 1.42 18.14 8.63
N ASP A 93 0.58 17.62 7.74
CA ASP A 93 -0.61 16.86 8.06
C ASP A 93 -0.93 15.82 6.96
N TRP A 94 -2.03 15.09 7.16
CA TRP A 94 -2.50 14.09 6.20
C TRP A 94 -2.99 14.71 4.89
N ASP A 95 -3.49 15.95 4.92
CA ASP A 95 -4.03 16.63 3.74
C ASP A 95 -2.91 17.11 2.81
N GLU A 96 -1.77 17.52 3.35
CA GLU A 96 -0.56 17.77 2.58
C GLU A 96 -0.03 16.46 1.97
N LEU A 97 0.06 15.39 2.77
CA LEU A 97 0.53 14.08 2.30
C LEU A 97 -0.28 13.54 1.11
N PHE A 98 -1.62 13.67 1.13
CA PHE A 98 -2.48 13.19 0.05
C PHE A 98 -2.55 14.13 -1.17
N ARG A 99 -1.94 15.31 -1.11
CA ARG A 99 -1.87 16.28 -2.23
C ARG A 99 -0.55 16.23 -3.01
N GLU A 100 0.45 15.52 -2.49
CA GLU A 100 1.70 15.20 -3.20
C GLU A 100 1.43 14.45 -4.52
#